data_AF-A0A5D2XWZ8-F1
#
_entry.id   AF-A0A5D2XWZ8-F1
#
_cell.length_a   1.000
_cell.length_b   1.000
_cell.length_c   1.000
_cell.angle_alpha   90.00
_cell.angle_beta   90.00
_cell.angle_gamma   90.00
#
_symmetry.space_group_name_H-M   'P 1'
#
loop_
_entity.id
_entity.type
_entity.pdbx_description
1 polymer ?
#
loop_
_entity_poly.entity_id
_entity_poly.type
_entity_poly.pdbx_seq_one_letter_code
_entity_poly.pdbx_strand_id
1 'polypeptide(L)'
;MASLHLLSLNHPKFTLHAASFQLGPLKKNKLNQKSNNLNFQKSIKCSTSLSSLSPEVEEECLALEEEDERPLSEIWKEIQGCHDWDGLLDPMNSHLRREIIRYGEFAQACYDSFDFDPHSKYCGSCKYQGARFFEKLGMADCGYQISRYLYATSDINLPNFYQKSKLSSVWSTHANWMGYVAVCTDEDEIKRLGRRDIVVSWRGTVTYLEWIYDLKDILHSPNFTNDPSIKMELGFYDLYTKKEDTCNFCSFSAREQVLAEIKRLLDYYDGEEISITITGHSVGAALAIITAYDIAELGVNIVNDGRVTPKIPITVYSFGGPRVGNLKFKERCEELGVKVLRVINIHDKVPTVPEIFANEKLQFQKYLEETVSFPWSYAHVGVELTLDHTHSPFLKPAGDLGCAHNLEAHLHLLDGYHGKGRRFCLSNKRDIALVNKDSNFLKKEYGVPPHWRQDENKGMVKNNDGRWVLPERPRWRLIHMTSPTTLTKY
;
A
#
# COMPACT_ATOMS: atom_id res chain seq x y z
N MET A 1 -14.85 16.48 56.14
CA MET A 1 -16.27 16.34 56.53
C MET A 1 -17.03 17.56 56.05
N ALA A 2 -17.81 17.41 54.97
CA ALA A 2 -18.97 18.26 54.64
C ALA A 2 -19.72 17.57 53.49
N SER A 3 -20.92 17.10 53.81
CA SER A 3 -21.92 16.58 52.87
C SER A 3 -22.53 17.73 52.07
N LEU A 4 -23.04 17.50 50.85
CA LEU A 4 -24.43 17.81 50.45
C LEU A 4 -24.73 17.48 48.98
N HIS A 5 -25.85 16.77 48.82
CA HIS A 5 -26.84 16.69 47.74
C HIS A 5 -26.52 16.16 46.33
N LEU A 6 -27.00 14.92 46.12
CA LEU A 6 -27.56 14.43 44.85
C LEU A 6 -28.84 15.22 44.50
N LEU A 7 -28.91 15.69 43.25
CA LEU A 7 -30.16 16.08 42.58
C LEU A 7 -30.44 15.11 41.43
N SER A 8 -31.58 14.43 41.55
CA SER A 8 -32.18 13.53 40.57
C SER A 8 -32.89 14.33 39.49
N LEU A 9 -32.50 14.16 38.22
CA LEU A 9 -33.24 14.66 37.07
C LEU A 9 -34.03 13.53 36.41
N ASN A 10 -35.35 13.56 36.64
CA ASN A 10 -36.34 12.77 35.93
C ASN A 10 -36.52 13.33 34.50
N HIS A 11 -36.35 12.48 33.48
CA HIS A 11 -36.83 12.77 32.12
C HIS A 11 -38.02 11.85 31.76
N PRO A 12 -39.01 12.37 31.02
CA PRO A 12 -40.32 11.77 30.87
C PRO A 12 -40.35 10.58 29.89
N LYS A 13 -41.20 9.60 30.23
CA LYS A 13 -41.55 8.45 29.39
C LYS A 13 -42.32 8.92 28.15
N PHE A 14 -41.76 8.71 26.96
CA PHE A 14 -42.52 8.77 25.70
C PHE A 14 -43.17 7.42 25.43
N THR A 15 -44.49 7.37 25.53
CA THR A 15 -45.35 6.26 25.10
C THR A 15 -45.63 6.40 23.61
N LEU A 16 -45.11 5.49 22.78
CA LEU A 16 -45.50 5.36 21.38
C LEU A 16 -46.68 4.39 21.28
N HIS A 17 -47.83 4.91 20.85
CA HIS A 17 -49.03 4.15 20.51
C HIS A 17 -48.75 3.18 19.36
N ALA A 18 -48.97 1.89 19.59
CA ALA A 18 -48.99 0.88 18.55
C ALA A 18 -50.26 1.02 17.71
N ALA A 19 -50.13 1.50 16.47
CA ALA A 19 -51.18 1.40 15.46
C ALA A 19 -51.20 -0.03 14.91
N SER A 20 -52.29 -0.75 15.15
CA SER A 20 -52.55 -2.07 14.61
C SER A 20 -53.11 -1.94 13.19
N PHE A 21 -52.32 -2.34 12.19
CA PHE A 21 -52.83 -2.56 10.83
C PHE A 21 -53.27 -4.02 10.70
N GLN A 22 -54.59 -4.24 10.61
CA GLN A 22 -55.16 -5.54 10.26
C GLN A 22 -54.98 -5.78 8.75
N LEU A 23 -54.16 -6.79 8.39
CA LEU A 23 -54.11 -7.34 7.04
C LEU A 23 -55.21 -8.42 6.89
N GLY A 24 -56.11 -8.21 5.93
CA GLY A 24 -57.14 -9.16 5.51
C GLY A 24 -56.57 -10.41 4.82
N PRO A 25 -57.37 -11.49 4.65
CA PRO A 25 -56.86 -12.81 4.31
C PRO A 25 -56.43 -12.94 2.85
N LEU A 26 -55.18 -13.36 2.64
CA LEU A 26 -54.63 -13.73 1.34
C LEU A 26 -55.17 -15.12 0.90
N LYS A 27 -55.84 -15.14 -0.25
CA LYS A 27 -56.29 -16.37 -0.93
C LYS A 27 -55.09 -17.25 -1.32
N LYS A 28 -55.11 -18.50 -0.87
CA LYS A 28 -54.20 -19.58 -1.32
C LYS A 28 -54.64 -20.06 -2.70
N ASN A 29 -53.86 -19.75 -3.75
CA ASN A 29 -53.92 -20.49 -5.01
C ASN A 29 -52.76 -21.49 -5.05
N LYS A 30 -53.12 -22.78 -4.99
CA LYS A 30 -52.24 -23.89 -5.36
C LYS A 30 -52.09 -23.88 -6.89
N LEU A 31 -50.87 -23.86 -7.40
CA LEU A 31 -50.56 -24.42 -8.71
C LEU A 31 -49.30 -25.28 -8.62
N ASN A 32 -49.45 -26.48 -9.14
CA ASN A 32 -48.47 -27.55 -9.15
C ASN A 32 -47.52 -27.39 -10.34
N GLN A 33 -46.30 -27.87 -10.12
CA GLN A 33 -45.41 -28.54 -11.07
C GLN A 33 -44.46 -27.75 -11.99
N LYS A 34 -43.22 -28.29 -11.93
CA LYS A 34 -42.19 -28.46 -12.96
C LYS A 34 -41.04 -27.45 -13.01
N SER A 35 -39.88 -28.02 -12.67
CA SER A 35 -38.51 -27.67 -13.02
C SER A 35 -38.33 -27.01 -14.38
N ASN A 36 -37.53 -25.95 -14.42
CA ASN A 36 -36.50 -25.74 -15.44
C ASN A 36 -35.41 -24.81 -14.90
N ASN A 37 -34.19 -25.34 -14.80
CA ASN A 37 -32.96 -24.58 -14.63
C ASN A 37 -32.79 -23.65 -15.84
N LEU A 38 -32.84 -22.34 -15.63
CA LEU A 38 -32.38 -21.35 -16.60
C LEU A 38 -31.45 -20.39 -15.87
N ASN A 39 -30.15 -20.60 -16.09
CA ASN A 39 -29.10 -19.64 -15.80
C ASN A 39 -29.38 -18.34 -16.58
N PHE A 40 -29.93 -17.35 -15.89
CA PHE A 40 -29.92 -15.96 -16.35
C PHE A 40 -28.74 -15.23 -15.71
N GLN A 41 -27.53 -15.44 -16.24
CA GLN A 41 -26.50 -14.41 -16.20
C GLN A 41 -26.86 -13.37 -17.27
N LYS A 42 -27.85 -12.53 -16.97
CA LYS A 42 -28.04 -11.28 -17.70
C LYS A 42 -27.01 -10.30 -17.13
N SER A 43 -25.96 -10.02 -17.90
CA SER A 43 -25.07 -8.91 -17.56
C SER A 43 -25.92 -7.66 -17.44
N ILE A 44 -25.87 -7.03 -16.27
CA ILE A 44 -26.47 -5.71 -16.10
C ILE A 44 -25.55 -4.78 -16.89
N LYS A 45 -25.97 -4.39 -18.10
CA LYS A 45 -25.41 -3.22 -18.76
C LYS A 45 -25.83 -2.00 -17.95
N CYS A 46 -25.07 -1.68 -16.91
CA CYS A 46 -25.11 -0.35 -16.31
C CYS A 46 -24.50 0.58 -17.35
N SER A 47 -25.36 1.29 -18.10
CA SER A 47 -24.95 2.50 -18.79
C SER A 47 -24.59 3.52 -17.72
N THR A 48 -23.32 3.59 -17.34
CA THR A 48 -22.82 4.67 -16.51
C THR A 48 -22.93 5.95 -17.34
N SER A 49 -23.76 6.87 -16.88
CA SER A 49 -23.85 8.25 -17.33
C SER A 49 -22.62 9.07 -16.89
N LEU A 50 -21.42 8.49 -17.00
CA LEU A 50 -20.13 9.13 -16.70
C LEU A 50 -19.48 9.71 -17.96
N SER A 51 -20.10 9.59 -19.14
CA SER A 51 -19.67 10.21 -20.40
C SER A 51 -20.19 11.65 -20.53
N SER A 52 -19.92 12.51 -19.55
CA SER A 52 -20.19 13.95 -19.66
C SER A 52 -18.91 14.77 -19.61
N LEU A 53 -17.83 14.26 -20.19
CA LEU A 53 -16.79 15.11 -20.75
C LEU A 53 -17.27 15.49 -22.15
N SER A 54 -17.20 16.78 -22.50
CA SER A 54 -17.52 17.23 -23.86
C SER A 54 -16.57 16.54 -24.85
N PRO A 55 -17.05 16.11 -26.03
CA PRO A 55 -16.22 15.44 -27.03
C PRO A 55 -14.91 16.17 -27.36
N GLU A 56 -14.95 17.50 -27.31
CA GLU A 56 -13.79 18.39 -27.52
C GLU A 56 -12.66 18.19 -26.49
N VAL A 57 -12.98 17.79 -25.24
CA VAL A 57 -12.00 17.55 -24.18
C VAL A 57 -11.32 16.19 -24.34
N GLU A 58 -12.05 15.17 -24.81
CA GLU A 58 -11.46 13.85 -25.09
C GLU A 58 -10.54 13.90 -26.32
N GLU A 59 -10.91 14.64 -27.37
CA GLU A 59 -10.15 14.76 -28.61
C GLU A 59 -8.85 15.58 -28.43
N GLU A 60 -8.87 16.63 -27.60
CA GLU A 60 -7.69 17.45 -27.29
C GLU A 60 -6.69 16.75 -26.34
N CYS A 61 -7.17 15.85 -25.47
CA CYS A 61 -6.31 15.05 -24.61
C CYS A 61 -5.54 13.95 -25.36
N LEU A 62 -6.18 13.33 -26.36
CA LEU A 62 -5.53 12.35 -27.24
C LEU A 62 -4.40 12.98 -28.06
N ALA A 63 -4.46 14.28 -28.33
CA ALA A 63 -3.42 15.02 -29.04
C ALA A 63 -2.17 15.33 -28.18
N LEU A 64 -2.20 15.06 -26.86
CA LEU A 64 -1.10 15.33 -25.92
C LEU A 64 -0.30 14.09 -25.50
N GLU A 65 -0.72 12.89 -25.92
CA GLU A 65 -0.06 11.64 -25.53
C GLU A 65 1.13 11.35 -26.44
N GLU A 66 2.31 11.82 -26.03
CA GLU A 66 3.58 11.32 -26.54
C GLU A 66 3.83 9.91 -25.95
N GLU A 67 3.34 8.87 -26.64
CA GLU A 67 3.71 7.50 -26.31
C GLU A 67 5.19 7.25 -26.61
N ASP A 68 5.86 6.51 -25.74
CA ASP A 68 7.23 6.05 -26.02
C ASP A 68 7.12 4.82 -26.91
N GLU A 69 7.59 4.94 -28.15
CA GLU A 69 7.49 3.89 -29.17
C GLU A 69 8.31 2.64 -28.81
N ARG A 70 9.30 2.77 -27.90
CA ARG A 70 10.15 1.65 -27.48
C ARG A 70 9.33 0.70 -26.61
N PRO A 71 9.43 -0.63 -26.82
CA PRO A 71 8.83 -1.60 -25.90
C PRO A 71 9.37 -1.46 -24.48
N LEU A 72 8.52 -1.67 -23.47
CA LEU A 72 8.94 -1.64 -22.06
C LEU A 72 10.12 -2.59 -21.79
N SER A 73 10.14 -3.77 -22.41
CA SER A 73 11.21 -4.76 -22.30
C SER A 73 12.59 -4.26 -22.72
N GLU A 74 12.68 -3.19 -23.54
CA GLU A 74 13.95 -2.60 -23.97
C GLU A 74 14.42 -1.48 -23.04
N ILE A 75 13.49 -0.81 -22.36
CA ILE A 75 13.77 0.38 -21.53
C ILE A 75 13.53 0.13 -20.04
N TRP A 76 13.21 -1.10 -19.63
CA TRP A 76 12.79 -1.37 -18.25
C TRP A 76 13.82 -0.94 -17.21
N LYS A 77 15.11 -0.96 -17.54
CA LYS A 77 16.19 -0.50 -16.64
C LYS A 77 16.09 1.01 -16.40
N GLU A 78 15.75 1.80 -17.43
CA GLU A 78 15.47 3.23 -17.31
C GLU A 78 14.22 3.45 -16.44
N ILE A 79 13.17 2.66 -16.68
CA ILE A 79 11.93 2.70 -15.89
C ILE A 79 12.19 2.34 -14.42
N GLN A 80 13.10 1.40 -14.15
CA GLN A 80 13.55 1.03 -12.80
C GLN A 80 14.60 2.00 -12.22
N GLY A 81 14.92 3.10 -12.92
CA GLY A 81 15.70 4.21 -12.38
C GLY A 81 17.21 4.08 -12.54
N CYS A 82 17.73 3.29 -13.51
CA CYS A 82 19.18 3.17 -13.70
C CYS A 82 19.90 4.51 -13.95
N HIS A 83 19.17 5.51 -14.45
CA HIS A 83 19.60 6.90 -14.63
C HIS A 83 18.74 7.89 -13.83
N ASP A 84 18.24 7.47 -12.65
CA ASP A 84 17.48 8.34 -11.73
C ASP A 84 16.27 9.03 -12.40
N TRP A 85 15.65 8.32 -13.37
CA TRP A 85 14.50 8.79 -14.16
C TRP A 85 14.74 10.11 -14.90
N ASP A 86 15.99 10.45 -15.19
CA ASP A 86 16.33 11.66 -15.95
C ASP A 86 15.61 11.66 -17.31
N GLY A 87 14.97 12.77 -17.63
CA GLY A 87 14.16 12.92 -18.84
C GLY A 87 12.83 12.14 -18.89
N LEU A 88 12.46 11.38 -17.84
CA LEU A 88 11.22 10.56 -17.84
C LEU A 88 10.06 11.15 -17.01
N LEU A 89 10.32 12.15 -16.16
CA LEU A 89 9.33 12.72 -15.24
C LEU A 89 8.65 13.99 -15.76
N ASP A 90 9.28 14.72 -16.68
CA ASP A 90 8.78 16.00 -17.21
C ASP A 90 9.31 16.26 -18.63
N PRO A 91 8.54 15.96 -19.69
CA PRO A 91 7.19 15.39 -19.65
C PRO A 91 7.18 13.96 -19.11
N MET A 92 6.03 13.55 -18.58
CA MET A 92 5.86 12.22 -17.99
C MET A 92 5.87 11.13 -19.08
N ASN A 93 6.85 10.24 -19.02
CA ASN A 93 6.94 9.07 -19.89
C ASN A 93 5.76 8.12 -19.66
N SER A 94 5.17 7.63 -20.76
CA SER A 94 3.97 6.78 -20.74
C SER A 94 4.20 5.41 -20.08
N HIS A 95 5.34 4.75 -20.33
CA HIS A 95 5.70 3.50 -19.64
C HIS A 95 5.95 3.72 -18.16
N LEU A 96 6.68 4.79 -17.81
CA LEU A 96 6.94 5.11 -16.41
C LEU A 96 5.62 5.39 -15.65
N ARG A 97 4.70 6.16 -16.23
CA ARG A 97 3.37 6.41 -15.65
C ARG A 97 2.64 5.11 -15.36
N ARG A 98 2.55 4.21 -16.36
CA ARG A 98 1.86 2.92 -16.25
C ARG A 98 2.47 2.04 -15.16
N GLU A 99 3.80 1.96 -15.10
CA GLU A 99 4.49 1.11 -14.14
C GLU A 99 4.42 1.69 -12.71
N ILE A 100 4.52 3.00 -12.52
CA ILE A 100 4.28 3.63 -11.20
C ILE A 100 2.85 3.33 -10.74
N ILE A 101 1.84 3.51 -11.61
CA ILE A 101 0.45 3.19 -11.27
C ILE A 101 0.31 1.71 -10.86
N ARG A 102 0.89 0.78 -11.64
CA ARG A 102 0.85 -0.66 -11.34
C ARG A 102 1.47 -0.98 -9.98
N TYR A 103 2.62 -0.43 -9.64
CA TYR A 103 3.23 -0.61 -8.31
C TYR A 103 2.39 0.04 -7.20
N GLY A 104 1.75 1.17 -7.50
CA GLY A 104 0.74 1.77 -6.62
C GLY A 104 -0.48 0.87 -6.38
N GLU A 105 -0.95 0.14 -7.38
CA GLU A 105 -2.04 -0.82 -7.25
C GLU A 105 -1.63 -2.03 -6.40
N PHE A 106 -0.38 -2.49 -6.49
CA PHE A 106 0.15 -3.49 -5.56
C PHE A 106 0.19 -2.98 -4.11
N ALA A 107 0.46 -1.69 -3.89
CA ALA A 107 0.34 -1.06 -2.57
C ALA A 107 -1.13 -0.95 -2.13
N GLN A 108 -2.05 -0.56 -3.02
CA GLN A 108 -3.49 -0.46 -2.73
C GLN A 108 -4.10 -1.83 -2.39
N ALA A 109 -3.64 -2.90 -3.04
CA ALA A 109 -4.03 -4.27 -2.75
C ALA A 109 -3.84 -4.63 -1.27
N CYS A 110 -2.86 -4.02 -0.59
CA CYS A 110 -2.69 -4.17 0.85
C CYS A 110 -3.87 -3.62 1.65
N TYR A 111 -4.38 -2.43 1.30
CA TYR A 111 -5.53 -1.84 1.98
C TYR A 111 -6.81 -2.62 1.67
N ASP A 112 -7.03 -2.97 0.40
CA ASP A 112 -8.26 -3.62 -0.04
C ASP A 112 -8.43 -5.05 0.49
N SER A 113 -7.32 -5.70 0.88
CA SER A 113 -7.31 -7.06 1.43
C SER A 113 -7.17 -7.11 2.95
N PHE A 114 -6.87 -6.01 3.64
CA PHE A 114 -6.71 -6.01 5.09
C PHE A 114 -8.06 -5.91 5.82
N ASP A 115 -8.21 -6.65 6.92
CA ASP A 115 -9.38 -6.57 7.78
C ASP A 115 -9.21 -5.48 8.84
N PHE A 116 -9.78 -4.30 8.58
CA PHE A 116 -9.78 -3.17 9.50
C PHE A 116 -10.87 -3.24 10.58
N ASP A 117 -11.84 -4.15 10.49
CA ASP A 117 -13.01 -4.11 11.38
C ASP A 117 -12.61 -4.57 12.81
N PRO A 118 -12.58 -3.69 13.82
CA PRO A 118 -12.22 -4.07 15.19
C PRO A 118 -13.24 -5.02 15.83
N HIS A 119 -14.41 -5.21 15.24
CA HIS A 119 -15.41 -6.18 15.68
C HIS A 119 -15.27 -7.55 15.00
N SER A 120 -14.37 -7.68 14.02
CA SER A 120 -14.01 -8.95 13.39
C SER A 120 -13.00 -9.72 14.25
N LYS A 121 -13.22 -11.03 14.44
CA LYS A 121 -12.20 -11.92 15.05
C LYS A 121 -10.93 -12.07 14.20
N TYR A 122 -10.97 -11.61 12.94
CA TYR A 122 -9.86 -11.60 11.99
C TYR A 122 -9.26 -10.22 11.76
N CYS A 123 -9.72 -9.21 12.51
CA CYS A 123 -9.15 -7.86 12.52
C CYS A 123 -7.62 -7.93 12.57
N GLY A 124 -6.94 -7.24 11.64
CA GLY A 124 -5.49 -7.26 11.58
C GLY A 124 -4.88 -8.27 10.59
N SER A 125 -5.70 -9.16 10.00
CA SER A 125 -5.23 -10.14 9.01
C SER A 125 -5.64 -9.78 7.57
N CYS A 126 -4.99 -10.44 6.61
CA CYS A 126 -5.45 -10.47 5.23
C CYS A 126 -6.75 -11.30 5.12
N LYS A 127 -7.71 -10.78 4.35
CA LYS A 127 -9.02 -11.39 4.07
C LYS A 127 -8.92 -12.57 3.11
N TYR A 128 -7.92 -12.57 2.24
CA TYR A 128 -7.83 -13.50 1.11
C TYR A 128 -6.66 -14.46 1.27
N GLN A 129 -6.79 -15.63 0.66
CA GLN A 129 -5.70 -16.60 0.56
C GLN A 129 -4.80 -16.27 -0.62
N GLY A 130 -3.50 -16.61 -0.53
CA GLY A 130 -2.50 -16.24 -1.55
C GLY A 130 -2.91 -16.63 -2.97
N ALA A 131 -3.38 -17.86 -3.18
CA ALA A 131 -3.80 -18.36 -4.50
C ALA A 131 -4.98 -17.61 -5.14
N ARG A 132 -5.78 -16.90 -4.34
CA ARG A 132 -6.94 -16.12 -4.80
C ARG A 132 -6.83 -14.64 -4.47
N PHE A 133 -5.67 -14.18 -4.04
CA PHE A 133 -5.47 -12.83 -3.52
C PHE A 133 -5.79 -11.79 -4.60
N PHE A 134 -5.12 -11.88 -5.74
CA PHE A 134 -5.34 -10.97 -6.86
C PHE A 134 -6.71 -11.17 -7.52
N GLU A 135 -7.19 -12.41 -7.67
CA GLU A 135 -8.54 -12.70 -8.17
C GLU A 135 -9.63 -11.99 -7.34
N LYS A 136 -9.55 -12.06 -6.01
CA LYS A 136 -10.51 -11.42 -5.10
C LYS A 136 -10.45 -9.90 -5.09
N LEU A 137 -9.35 -9.34 -5.58
CA LEU A 137 -9.15 -7.90 -5.73
C LEU A 137 -9.45 -7.39 -7.14
N GLY A 138 -9.85 -8.28 -8.07
CA GLY A 138 -10.08 -7.90 -9.46
C GLY A 138 -8.80 -7.64 -10.26
N MET A 139 -7.68 -8.24 -9.84
CA MET A 139 -6.35 -8.11 -10.44
C MET A 139 -5.84 -9.47 -10.98
N ALA A 140 -6.74 -10.37 -11.39
CA ALA A 140 -6.38 -11.75 -11.76
C ALA A 140 -5.39 -11.83 -12.94
N ASP A 141 -5.38 -10.80 -13.78
CA ASP A 141 -4.58 -10.62 -14.98
C ASP A 141 -3.27 -9.87 -14.73
N CYS A 142 -2.91 -9.57 -13.47
CA CYS A 142 -1.67 -8.84 -13.18
C CYS A 142 -0.40 -9.62 -13.52
N GLY A 143 -0.47 -10.94 -13.68
CA GLY A 143 0.67 -11.82 -14.00
C GLY A 143 1.51 -12.25 -12.79
N TYR A 144 1.11 -11.86 -11.56
CA TYR A 144 1.87 -12.16 -10.33
C TYR A 144 1.17 -13.21 -9.47
N GLN A 145 1.99 -13.97 -8.73
CA GLN A 145 1.53 -14.88 -7.69
C GLN A 145 2.11 -14.49 -6.33
N ILE A 146 1.29 -14.59 -5.29
CA ILE A 146 1.73 -14.40 -3.91
C ILE A 146 2.67 -15.54 -3.54
N SER A 147 3.88 -15.16 -3.13
CA SER A 147 4.91 -16.08 -2.64
C SER A 147 4.89 -16.17 -1.12
N ARG A 148 4.74 -15.04 -0.42
CA ARG A 148 4.70 -14.98 1.05
C ARG A 148 3.83 -13.84 1.56
N TYR A 149 3.16 -14.07 2.69
CA TYR A 149 2.61 -13.00 3.52
C TYR A 149 3.60 -12.58 4.61
N LEU A 150 3.67 -11.28 4.83
CA LEU A 150 4.55 -10.65 5.81
C LEU A 150 3.73 -10.23 7.01
N TYR A 151 4.23 -10.50 8.21
CA TYR A 151 3.59 -10.16 9.48
C TYR A 151 4.55 -9.37 10.35
N ALA A 152 4.02 -8.34 11.02
CA ALA A 152 4.78 -7.53 11.97
C ALA A 152 4.07 -7.52 13.33
N THR A 153 4.87 -7.44 14.39
CA THR A 153 4.41 -7.15 15.75
C THR A 153 4.84 -5.75 16.13
N SER A 154 4.01 -5.05 16.89
CA SER A 154 4.43 -3.85 17.59
C SER A 154 4.26 -4.08 19.08
N ASP A 155 5.35 -3.94 19.82
CA ASP A 155 5.26 -3.78 21.27
C ASP A 155 4.40 -2.54 21.61
N ILE A 156 3.89 -2.42 22.84
CA ILE A 156 2.84 -1.48 23.32
C ILE A 156 3.06 0.01 22.95
N ASN A 157 4.23 0.38 22.44
CA ASN A 157 4.67 1.74 22.13
C ASN A 157 4.23 2.32 20.77
N LEU A 158 3.50 1.58 19.92
CA LEU A 158 2.96 2.08 18.63
C LEU A 158 1.48 1.67 18.44
N PRO A 159 0.56 2.08 19.35
CA PRO A 159 -0.82 1.61 19.37
C PRO A 159 -1.59 1.87 18.06
N ASN A 160 -1.26 2.94 17.32
CA ASN A 160 -2.03 3.36 16.14
C ASN A 160 -1.53 2.73 14.83
N PHE A 161 -0.35 2.10 14.85
CA PHE A 161 0.14 1.27 13.75
C PHE A 161 -0.50 -0.11 13.71
N TYR A 162 -1.24 -0.45 14.77
CA TYR A 162 -1.64 -1.80 15.08
C TYR A 162 -3.14 -1.91 15.35
N GLN A 163 -3.89 -2.45 14.38
CA GLN A 163 -5.32 -2.71 14.57
C GLN A 163 -5.54 -3.89 15.53
N LYS A 164 -6.31 -3.67 16.60
CA LYS A 164 -6.69 -4.72 17.57
C LYS A 164 -8.18 -5.01 17.51
N SER A 165 -8.53 -6.30 17.56
CA SER A 165 -9.92 -6.71 17.75
C SER A 165 -10.39 -6.43 19.19
N LYS A 166 -11.66 -6.06 19.32
CA LYS A 166 -12.37 -5.86 20.61
C LYS A 166 -12.89 -7.16 21.20
N LEU A 167 -12.75 -8.30 20.50
CA LEU A 167 -13.17 -9.63 20.94
C LEU A 167 -12.07 -10.35 21.74
N SER A 168 -12.48 -11.26 22.62
CA SER A 168 -11.56 -12.09 23.42
C SER A 168 -10.95 -13.26 22.66
N SER A 169 -11.57 -13.69 21.55
CA SER A 169 -11.04 -14.72 20.66
C SER A 169 -10.63 -14.07 19.34
N VAL A 170 -9.31 -13.96 19.14
CA VAL A 170 -8.70 -13.30 17.97
C VAL A 170 -7.76 -14.27 17.26
N TRP A 171 -7.53 -14.03 15.97
CA TRP A 171 -6.58 -14.83 15.18
C TRP A 171 -5.13 -14.65 15.65
N SER A 172 -4.77 -13.46 16.16
CA SER A 172 -3.51 -13.16 16.82
C SER A 172 -3.68 -11.97 17.78
N THR A 173 -2.98 -11.99 18.92
CA THR A 173 -2.89 -10.88 19.86
C THR A 173 -1.67 -9.99 19.63
N HIS A 174 -0.70 -10.47 18.84
CA HIS A 174 0.63 -9.86 18.66
C HIS A 174 1.06 -9.69 17.20
N ALA A 175 0.43 -10.35 16.22
CA ALA A 175 0.72 -10.15 14.78
C ALA A 175 -0.37 -9.41 13.99
N ASN A 176 0.05 -8.47 13.15
CA ASN A 176 -0.78 -7.93 12.06
C ASN A 176 -0.13 -8.24 10.71
N TRP A 177 -0.94 -8.53 9.71
CA TRP A 177 -0.51 -8.73 8.32
C TRP A 177 0.01 -7.41 7.74
N MET A 178 1.30 -7.31 7.46
CA MET A 178 1.97 -6.06 7.08
C MET A 178 2.27 -5.95 5.58
N GLY A 179 1.94 -6.98 4.79
CA GLY A 179 2.18 -6.94 3.36
C GLY A 179 2.46 -8.31 2.78
N TYR A 180 3.06 -8.34 1.61
CA TYR A 180 3.33 -9.57 0.89
C TYR A 180 4.54 -9.48 -0.04
N VAL A 181 5.08 -10.63 -0.39
CA VAL A 181 6.01 -10.84 -1.49
C VAL A 181 5.26 -11.56 -2.60
N ALA A 182 5.34 -11.04 -3.82
CA ALA A 182 4.81 -11.64 -5.03
C ALA A 182 5.91 -11.73 -6.09
N VAL A 183 5.74 -12.63 -7.05
CA VAL A 183 6.67 -12.78 -8.18
C VAL A 183 5.87 -12.91 -9.47
N CYS A 184 6.37 -12.29 -10.54
CA CYS A 184 5.80 -12.43 -11.86
C CYS A 184 6.03 -13.87 -12.35
N THR A 185 4.94 -14.58 -12.62
CA THR A 185 4.96 -15.99 -13.07
C THR A 185 4.35 -16.17 -14.45
N ASP A 186 3.67 -15.15 -14.96
CA ASP A 186 3.06 -15.17 -16.29
C ASP A 186 4.10 -14.86 -17.37
N GLU A 187 4.22 -15.74 -18.36
CA GLU A 187 5.26 -15.65 -19.40
C GLU A 187 5.07 -14.45 -20.34
N ASP A 188 3.82 -14.06 -20.62
CA ASP A 188 3.54 -12.90 -21.47
C ASP A 188 3.88 -11.60 -20.72
N GLU A 189 3.59 -11.53 -19.42
CA GLU A 189 3.95 -10.40 -18.58
C GLU A 189 5.48 -10.31 -18.38
N ILE A 190 6.17 -11.43 -18.18
CA ILE A 190 7.66 -11.46 -18.11
C ILE A 190 8.25 -10.94 -19.42
N LYS A 191 7.70 -11.37 -20.56
CA LYS A 191 8.14 -10.88 -21.88
C LYS A 191 7.86 -9.39 -22.06
N ARG A 192 6.71 -8.88 -21.64
CA ARG A 192 6.38 -7.45 -21.67
C ARG A 192 7.34 -6.64 -20.81
N LEU A 193 7.71 -7.17 -19.64
CA LEU A 193 8.62 -6.54 -18.70
C LEU A 193 10.10 -6.65 -19.07
N GLY A 194 10.46 -7.64 -19.89
CA GLY A 194 11.84 -7.97 -20.24
C GLY A 194 12.63 -8.62 -19.10
N ARG A 195 11.96 -9.05 -18.02
CA ARG A 195 12.57 -9.59 -16.80
C ARG A 195 11.54 -10.31 -15.94
N ARG A 196 12.01 -11.15 -15.02
CA ARG A 196 11.19 -11.62 -13.90
C ARG A 196 11.25 -10.63 -12.75
N ASP A 197 10.11 -10.07 -12.40
CA ASP A 197 10.01 -9.08 -11.33
C ASP A 197 9.55 -9.70 -10.02
N ILE A 198 10.29 -9.45 -8.94
CA ILE A 198 9.91 -9.77 -7.56
C ILE A 198 9.37 -8.49 -6.92
N VAL A 199 8.11 -8.52 -6.51
CA VAL A 199 7.44 -7.39 -5.85
C VAL A 199 7.32 -7.63 -4.36
N VAL A 200 7.80 -6.68 -3.56
CA VAL A 200 7.50 -6.60 -2.13
C VAL A 200 6.58 -5.41 -1.89
N SER A 201 5.36 -5.68 -1.43
CA SER A 201 4.37 -4.65 -1.13
C SER A 201 4.15 -4.54 0.37
N TRP A 202 4.40 -3.36 0.92
CA TRP A 202 4.20 -3.04 2.32
C TRP A 202 2.91 -2.26 2.55
N ARG A 203 2.12 -2.70 3.51
CA ARG A 203 0.86 -2.09 3.93
C ARG A 203 1.15 -0.85 4.79
N GLY A 204 0.49 0.26 4.49
CA GLY A 204 0.51 1.45 5.37
C GLY A 204 -0.55 1.40 6.47
N THR A 205 -0.64 2.45 7.27
CA THR A 205 -1.68 2.60 8.31
C THR A 205 -2.93 3.26 7.73
N VAL A 206 -4.09 3.03 8.35
CA VAL A 206 -5.36 3.70 7.96
C VAL A 206 -5.68 4.90 8.84
N THR A 207 -5.25 4.90 10.11
CA THR A 207 -5.47 6.00 11.04
C THR A 207 -4.42 7.10 10.87
N TYR A 208 -4.48 7.80 9.73
CA TYR A 208 -3.51 8.79 9.24
C TYR A 208 -2.98 9.77 10.29
N LEU A 209 -3.83 10.34 11.15
CA LEU A 209 -3.37 11.33 12.14
C LEU A 209 -2.76 10.68 13.38
N GLU A 210 -3.25 9.52 13.79
CA GLU A 210 -2.90 8.92 15.08
C GLU A 210 -1.47 8.33 15.05
N TRP A 211 -1.03 7.79 13.90
CA TRP A 211 0.31 7.22 13.78
C TRP A 211 1.43 8.28 13.76
N ILE A 212 1.16 9.48 13.25
CA ILE A 212 2.16 10.57 13.22
C ILE A 212 2.55 10.96 14.65
N TYR A 213 1.61 10.90 15.61
CA TYR A 213 1.89 11.15 17.02
C TYR A 213 2.69 10.02 17.70
N ASP A 214 2.62 8.80 17.16
CA ASP A 214 3.35 7.64 17.65
C ASP A 214 4.79 7.57 17.11
N LEU A 215 5.11 8.36 16.06
CA LEU A 215 6.50 8.53 15.61
C LEU A 215 7.31 9.12 16.75
N LYS A 216 8.43 8.46 17.07
CA LYS A 216 9.19 8.86 18.24
C LYS A 216 10.10 10.05 17.97
N ASP A 217 10.25 10.46 16.71
CA ASP A 217 11.27 11.43 16.26
C ASP A 217 12.66 11.10 16.83
N ILE A 218 12.93 9.80 16.99
CA ILE A 218 14.18 9.25 17.53
C ILE A 218 14.89 8.54 16.39
N LEU A 219 16.07 9.05 16.04
CA LEU A 219 17.00 8.40 15.15
C LEU A 219 17.79 7.32 15.91
N HIS A 220 17.68 6.07 15.46
CA HIS A 220 18.35 4.90 16.01
C HIS A 220 19.35 4.32 15.00
N SER A 221 20.54 3.93 15.48
CA SER A 221 21.52 3.23 14.66
C SER A 221 21.04 1.81 14.40
N PRO A 222 20.70 1.42 13.16
CA PRO A 222 20.29 0.06 12.88
C PRO A 222 21.49 -0.88 13.06
N ASN A 223 21.28 -2.07 13.62
CA ASN A 223 22.31 -3.11 13.67
C ASN A 223 22.46 -3.83 12.30
N PHE A 224 22.24 -3.12 11.19
CA PHE A 224 22.39 -3.64 9.82
C PHE A 224 23.81 -3.44 9.31
N THR A 225 24.53 -2.48 9.88
CA THR A 225 25.88 -2.09 9.49
C THR A 225 26.73 -1.79 10.71
N ASN A 226 28.06 -1.78 10.53
CA ASN A 226 29.01 -1.45 11.59
C ASN A 226 29.22 0.07 11.74
N ASP A 227 28.61 0.89 10.88
CA ASP A 227 28.69 2.34 10.94
C ASP A 227 27.55 2.93 11.81
N PRO A 228 27.84 3.41 13.03
CA PRO A 228 26.83 3.95 13.94
C PRO A 228 26.33 5.35 13.54
N SER A 229 26.92 5.96 12.51
CA SER A 229 26.49 7.27 11.99
C SER A 229 25.24 7.17 11.12
N ILE A 230 24.99 5.99 10.52
CA ILE A 230 23.77 5.70 9.78
C ILE A 230 22.65 5.51 10.79
N LYS A 231 21.58 6.29 10.68
CA LYS A 231 20.44 6.20 11.59
C LYS A 231 19.11 6.23 10.85
N MET A 232 18.14 5.49 11.36
CA MET A 232 16.75 5.47 10.88
C MET A 232 15.77 5.72 12.02
N GLU A 233 14.54 6.09 11.68
CA GLU A 233 13.47 6.32 12.66
C GLU A 233 13.17 5.04 13.45
N LEU A 234 13.12 5.16 14.77
CA LEU A 234 13.01 4.04 15.70
C LEU A 234 11.70 3.26 15.54
N GLY A 235 10.57 3.93 15.31
CA GLY A 235 9.28 3.28 15.09
C GLY A 235 9.27 2.38 13.84
N PHE A 236 9.81 2.87 12.72
CA PHE A 236 9.93 2.07 11.50
C PHE A 236 10.92 0.90 11.68
N TYR A 237 12.05 1.15 12.34
CA TYR A 237 13.01 0.08 12.68
C TYR A 237 12.37 -0.99 13.56
N ASP A 238 11.64 -0.59 14.60
CA ASP A 238 10.93 -1.49 15.51
C ASP A 238 9.90 -2.33 14.75
N LEU A 239 9.11 -1.71 13.88
CA LEU A 239 8.09 -2.41 13.09
C LEU A 239 8.70 -3.45 12.15
N TYR A 240 9.90 -3.17 11.62
CA TYR A 240 10.61 -4.04 10.70
C TYR A 240 11.35 -5.19 11.41
N THR A 241 11.89 -4.96 12.62
CA THR A 241 12.83 -5.90 13.28
C THR A 241 12.29 -6.60 14.51
N LYS A 242 11.21 -6.12 15.14
CA LYS A 242 10.66 -6.77 16.33
C LYS A 242 10.02 -8.11 16.01
N LYS A 243 10.09 -9.00 17.00
CA LYS A 243 9.51 -10.33 17.01
C LYS A 243 8.90 -10.63 18.38
N GLU A 244 7.99 -11.59 18.40
CA GLU A 244 7.30 -12.07 19.58
C GLU A 244 7.43 -13.61 19.59
N ASP A 245 8.30 -14.12 20.45
CA ASP A 245 8.65 -15.55 20.49
C ASP A 245 7.43 -16.44 20.81
N THR A 246 6.44 -15.89 21.50
CA THR A 246 5.20 -16.62 21.83
C THR A 246 4.15 -16.60 20.71
N CYS A 247 4.39 -15.85 19.62
CA CYS A 247 3.47 -15.70 18.50
C CYS A 247 3.89 -16.52 17.29
N ASN A 248 3.05 -17.44 16.82
CA ASN A 248 3.34 -18.28 15.65
C ASN A 248 3.57 -17.52 14.33
N PHE A 249 3.10 -16.28 14.23
CA PHE A 249 3.24 -15.43 13.03
C PHE A 249 4.44 -14.49 13.11
N CYS A 250 4.85 -14.11 14.32
CA CYS A 250 5.90 -13.12 14.57
C CYS A 250 7.05 -13.70 15.39
N SER A 251 7.21 -15.04 15.44
CA SER A 251 8.43 -15.68 15.96
C SER A 251 9.66 -15.33 15.11
N PHE A 252 9.41 -14.91 13.87
CA PHE A 252 10.36 -14.21 13.01
C PHE A 252 9.86 -12.78 12.77
N SER A 253 10.78 -11.83 12.78
CA SER A 253 10.53 -10.44 12.42
C SER A 253 10.11 -10.28 10.96
N ALA A 254 9.51 -9.13 10.63
CA ALA A 254 9.14 -8.82 9.24
C ALA A 254 10.38 -8.82 8.32
N ARG A 255 11.52 -8.31 8.83
CA ARG A 255 12.85 -8.40 8.23
C ARG A 255 13.25 -9.84 7.88
N GLU A 256 13.24 -10.73 8.86
CA GLU A 256 13.62 -12.13 8.64
C GLU A 256 12.71 -12.82 7.61
N GLN A 257 11.41 -12.53 7.65
CA GLN A 257 10.44 -13.07 6.71
C GLN A 257 10.69 -12.62 5.26
N VAL A 258 10.93 -11.33 5.04
CA VAL A 258 11.15 -10.78 3.68
C VAL A 258 12.50 -11.20 3.11
N LEU A 259 13.58 -11.13 3.90
CA LEU A 259 14.92 -11.51 3.44
C LEU A 259 15.00 -13.00 3.09
N ALA A 260 14.40 -13.86 3.91
CA ALA A 260 14.36 -15.30 3.64
C ALA A 260 13.60 -15.60 2.34
N GLU A 261 12.50 -14.90 2.08
CA GLU A 261 11.70 -15.13 0.88
C GLU A 261 12.37 -14.61 -0.39
N ILE A 262 12.96 -13.41 -0.34
CA ILE A 262 13.74 -12.88 -1.46
C ILE A 262 14.87 -13.84 -1.80
N LYS A 263 15.67 -14.26 -0.80
CA LYS A 263 16.74 -15.23 -1.03
C LYS A 263 16.21 -16.52 -1.68
N ARG A 264 15.11 -17.08 -1.16
CA ARG A 264 14.48 -18.28 -1.72
C ARG A 264 14.05 -18.09 -3.19
N LEU A 265 13.53 -16.92 -3.55
CA LEU A 265 13.11 -16.60 -4.92
C LEU A 265 14.31 -16.41 -5.85
N LEU A 266 15.36 -15.73 -5.38
CA LEU A 266 16.61 -15.57 -6.13
C LEU A 266 17.28 -16.92 -6.40
N ASP A 267 17.32 -17.80 -5.41
CA ASP A 267 17.86 -19.16 -5.56
C ASP A 267 16.99 -20.01 -6.51
N TYR A 268 15.66 -19.79 -6.52
CA TYR A 268 14.73 -20.58 -7.34
C TYR A 268 14.75 -20.18 -8.82
N TYR A 269 14.93 -18.89 -9.11
CA TYR A 269 14.97 -18.34 -10.46
C TYR A 269 16.40 -17.99 -10.91
N ASP A 270 17.39 -18.68 -10.35
CA ASP A 270 18.80 -18.49 -10.70
C ASP A 270 19.03 -18.63 -12.21
N GLY A 271 19.82 -17.71 -12.77
CA GLY A 271 20.09 -17.62 -14.21
C GLY A 271 19.07 -16.83 -15.04
N GLU A 272 17.98 -16.32 -14.45
CA GLU A 272 17.05 -15.41 -15.12
C GLU A 272 17.43 -13.92 -14.94
N GLU A 273 17.01 -13.05 -15.86
CA GLU A 273 17.09 -11.60 -15.66
C GLU A 273 16.03 -11.18 -14.64
N ILE A 274 16.47 -10.76 -13.44
CA ILE A 274 15.59 -10.46 -12.30
C ILE A 274 15.64 -8.97 -11.92
N SER A 275 14.51 -8.44 -11.45
CA SER A 275 14.44 -7.20 -10.66
C SER A 275 13.78 -7.41 -9.31
N ILE A 276 14.14 -6.59 -8.32
CA ILE A 276 13.44 -6.49 -7.04
C ILE A 276 12.78 -5.11 -6.97
N THR A 277 11.46 -5.06 -7.10
CA THR A 277 10.70 -3.83 -6.92
C THR A 277 9.96 -3.85 -5.58
N ILE A 278 10.09 -2.77 -4.82
CA ILE A 278 9.50 -2.64 -3.50
C ILE A 278 8.55 -1.44 -3.51
N THR A 279 7.37 -1.58 -2.96
CA THR A 279 6.37 -0.52 -2.96
C THR A 279 5.63 -0.44 -1.65
N GLY A 280 5.10 0.75 -1.38
CA GLY A 280 4.32 1.01 -0.20
C GLY A 280 3.84 2.45 -0.17
N HIS A 281 2.77 2.64 0.59
CA HIS A 281 2.16 3.93 0.82
C HIS A 281 2.24 4.30 2.29
N SER A 282 2.40 5.59 2.62
CA SER A 282 2.47 6.06 4.01
C SER A 282 3.60 5.36 4.76
N VAL A 283 3.32 4.78 5.94
CA VAL A 283 4.26 3.91 6.68
C VAL A 283 4.84 2.76 5.83
N GLY A 284 4.06 2.22 4.88
CA GLY A 284 4.53 1.18 3.97
C GLY A 284 5.65 1.68 3.06
N ALA A 285 5.67 2.97 2.69
CA ALA A 285 6.77 3.56 1.94
C ALA A 285 8.07 3.61 2.76
N ALA A 286 7.98 3.88 4.07
CA ALA A 286 9.14 3.86 4.95
C ALA A 286 9.73 2.44 5.05
N LEU A 287 8.87 1.44 5.26
CA LEU A 287 9.28 0.03 5.26
C LEU A 287 9.87 -0.40 3.91
N ALA A 288 9.35 0.12 2.79
CA ALA A 288 9.87 -0.16 1.47
C ALA A 288 11.33 0.31 1.32
N ILE A 289 11.64 1.53 1.75
CA ILE A 289 12.99 2.09 1.71
C ILE A 289 13.93 1.33 2.66
N ILE A 290 13.49 1.00 3.88
CA ILE A 290 14.29 0.22 4.84
C ILE A 290 14.60 -1.18 4.28
N THR A 291 13.62 -1.84 3.67
CA THR A 291 13.79 -3.16 3.06
C THR A 291 14.79 -3.10 1.91
N ALA A 292 14.69 -2.08 1.05
CA ALA A 292 15.62 -1.88 -0.06
C ALA A 292 17.07 -1.69 0.41
N TYR A 293 17.26 -0.84 1.42
CA TYR A 293 18.54 -0.62 2.07
C TYR A 293 19.12 -1.91 2.65
N ASP A 294 18.33 -2.65 3.43
CA ASP A 294 18.77 -3.87 4.12
C ASP A 294 19.17 -4.99 3.15
N ILE A 295 18.41 -5.20 2.07
CA ILE A 295 18.77 -6.15 1.00
C ILE A 295 20.12 -5.76 0.37
N ALA A 296 20.31 -4.48 0.07
CA ALA A 296 21.51 -3.99 -0.60
C ALA A 296 22.74 -4.00 0.31
N GLU A 297 22.58 -3.63 1.58
CA GLU A 297 23.65 -3.60 2.59
C GLU A 297 24.12 -5.02 2.92
N LEU A 298 23.20 -5.99 3.03
CA LEU A 298 23.55 -7.41 3.22
C LEU A 298 24.09 -8.09 1.96
N GLY A 299 24.02 -7.42 0.79
CA GLY A 299 24.43 -7.99 -0.48
C GLY A 299 23.56 -9.16 -0.95
N VAL A 300 22.30 -9.24 -0.50
CA VAL A 300 21.37 -10.31 -0.92
C VAL A 300 21.09 -10.26 -2.41
N ASN A 301 21.18 -9.08 -3.03
CA ASN A 301 20.98 -8.87 -4.46
C ASN A 301 22.27 -9.04 -5.31
N ILE A 302 23.33 -9.62 -4.74
CA ILE A 302 24.59 -9.89 -5.44
C ILE A 302 24.63 -11.36 -5.83
N VAL A 303 24.72 -11.64 -7.14
CA VAL A 303 24.84 -13.01 -7.67
C VAL A 303 26.32 -13.32 -7.92
N ASN A 304 26.85 -14.37 -7.28
CA ASN A 304 28.26 -14.74 -7.37
C ASN A 304 28.52 -15.71 -8.54
N ASP A 305 28.73 -15.18 -9.75
CA ASP A 305 29.03 -16.00 -10.96
C ASP A 305 30.54 -16.03 -11.33
N GLY A 306 31.43 -15.74 -10.39
CA GLY A 306 32.88 -15.99 -10.51
C GLY A 306 33.66 -15.20 -11.57
N ARG A 307 33.02 -14.33 -12.38
CA ARG A 307 33.67 -13.52 -13.43
C ARG A 307 33.34 -12.03 -13.33
N VAL A 308 32.08 -11.73 -13.10
CA VAL A 308 31.50 -10.41 -12.77
C VAL A 308 30.45 -10.71 -11.71
N THR A 309 30.30 -9.87 -10.70
CA THR A 309 29.21 -9.98 -9.71
C THR A 309 28.05 -9.11 -10.20
N PRO A 310 27.13 -9.62 -11.05
CA PRO A 310 25.96 -8.84 -11.46
C PRO A 310 25.12 -8.54 -10.22
N LYS A 311 24.72 -7.28 -10.13
CA LYS A 311 23.87 -6.77 -9.05
C LYS A 311 22.44 -6.67 -9.55
N ILE A 312 21.54 -7.41 -8.94
CA ILE A 312 20.10 -7.35 -9.24
C ILE A 312 19.60 -5.95 -8.86
N PRO A 313 18.94 -5.21 -9.78
CA PRO A 313 18.41 -3.88 -9.49
C PRO A 313 17.39 -3.92 -8.35
N ILE A 314 17.50 -2.97 -7.41
CA ILE A 314 16.52 -2.74 -6.36
C ILE A 314 15.91 -1.36 -6.56
N THR A 315 14.60 -1.33 -6.75
CA THR A 315 13.86 -0.10 -7.02
C THR A 315 12.69 0.03 -6.07
N VAL A 316 12.50 1.23 -5.53
CA VAL A 316 11.38 1.58 -4.65
C VAL A 316 10.47 2.57 -5.36
N TYR A 317 9.19 2.23 -5.48
CA TYR A 317 8.14 3.20 -5.79
C TYR A 317 7.30 3.43 -4.55
N SER A 318 7.43 4.63 -4.00
CA SER A 318 6.79 5.03 -2.75
C SER A 318 5.76 6.12 -2.98
N PHE A 319 4.71 6.11 -2.16
CA PHE A 319 3.59 7.05 -2.27
C PHE A 319 3.34 7.69 -0.90
N GLY A 320 3.33 9.02 -0.83
CA GLY A 320 3.04 9.74 0.42
C GLY A 320 3.91 9.30 1.59
N GLY A 321 5.17 8.90 1.36
CA GLY A 321 6.02 8.31 2.40
C GLY A 321 6.71 9.36 3.28
N PRO A 322 6.84 9.14 4.59
CA PRO A 322 7.59 10.02 5.49
C PRO A 322 9.11 9.91 5.27
N ARG A 323 9.87 10.81 5.90
CA ARG A 323 11.34 10.68 5.98
C ARG A 323 11.71 9.48 6.87
N VAL A 324 12.74 8.74 6.46
CA VAL A 324 13.07 7.42 7.05
C VAL A 324 14.31 7.46 7.94
N GLY A 325 15.32 8.26 7.58
CA GLY A 325 16.59 8.29 8.29
C GLY A 325 17.34 9.59 8.06
N ASN A 326 18.56 9.64 8.60
CA ASN A 326 19.40 10.83 8.51
C ASN A 326 20.13 10.94 7.16
N LEU A 327 20.91 12.00 6.98
CA LEU A 327 21.69 12.20 5.76
C LEU A 327 22.64 11.03 5.45
N LYS A 328 23.28 10.44 6.47
CA LYS A 328 24.17 9.28 6.30
C LYS A 328 23.42 8.05 5.78
N PHE A 329 22.19 7.83 6.23
CA PHE A 329 21.32 6.79 5.68
C PHE A 329 20.99 7.02 4.20
N LYS A 330 20.69 8.27 3.81
CA LYS A 330 20.47 8.65 2.40
C LYS A 330 21.71 8.38 1.54
N GLU A 331 22.86 8.93 1.94
CA GLU A 331 24.13 8.76 1.22
C GLU A 331 24.45 7.28 1.04
N ARG A 332 24.25 6.48 2.09
CA ARG A 332 24.49 5.04 2.01
C ARG A 332 23.56 4.32 1.04
N CYS A 333 22.27 4.67 1.00
CA CYS A 333 21.35 4.09 0.01
C CYS A 333 21.80 4.39 -1.43
N GLU A 334 22.26 5.62 -1.68
CA GLU A 334 22.78 6.07 -2.98
C GLU A 334 24.07 5.32 -3.36
N GLU A 335 25.02 5.18 -2.43
CA GLU A 335 26.24 4.38 -2.61
C GLU A 335 25.96 2.91 -2.93
N LEU A 336 24.93 2.34 -2.29
CA LEU A 336 24.49 0.98 -2.55
C LEU A 336 23.72 0.86 -3.87
N GLY A 337 23.45 1.94 -4.59
CA GLY A 337 22.74 1.91 -5.86
C GLY A 337 21.26 1.57 -5.73
N VAL A 338 20.65 1.79 -4.56
CA VAL A 338 19.20 1.66 -4.38
C VAL A 338 18.52 2.83 -5.10
N LYS A 339 17.55 2.53 -5.96
CA LYS A 339 16.78 3.55 -6.68
C LYS A 339 15.45 3.77 -5.99
N VAL A 340 15.12 5.02 -5.67
CA VAL A 340 13.87 5.37 -4.98
C VAL A 340 13.18 6.50 -5.74
N LEU A 341 11.95 6.26 -6.18
CA LEU A 341 11.04 7.29 -6.71
C LEU A 341 9.93 7.53 -5.69
N ARG A 342 9.82 8.78 -5.24
CA ARG A 342 8.83 9.24 -4.27
C ARG A 342 7.74 10.03 -4.96
N VAL A 343 6.54 9.48 -5.01
CA VAL A 343 5.35 10.16 -5.51
C VAL A 343 4.69 10.87 -4.34
N ILE A 344 4.58 12.21 -4.43
CA ILE A 344 3.97 13.02 -3.38
C ILE A 344 2.88 13.92 -3.92
N ASN A 345 1.83 14.13 -3.14
CA ASN A 345 0.90 15.24 -3.32
C ASN A 345 1.42 16.43 -2.49
N ILE A 346 1.56 17.61 -3.08
CA ILE A 346 2.14 18.78 -2.38
C ILE A 346 1.31 19.25 -1.17
N HIS A 347 0.06 18.79 -1.06
CA HIS A 347 -0.84 19.09 0.06
C HIS A 347 -0.89 17.99 1.12
N ASP A 348 -0.18 16.88 0.89
CA ASP A 348 0.04 15.83 1.88
C ASP A 348 1.13 16.28 2.87
N LYS A 349 0.87 16.09 4.17
CA LYS A 349 1.80 16.46 5.24
C LYS A 349 2.69 15.31 5.68
N VAL A 350 2.38 14.06 5.33
CA VAL A 350 3.23 12.93 5.75
C VAL A 350 4.65 12.99 5.20
N PRO A 351 4.87 13.37 3.93
CA PRO A 351 6.23 13.54 3.43
C PRO A 351 7.05 14.55 4.22
N THR A 352 6.41 15.48 4.96
CA THR A 352 7.12 16.49 5.75
C THR A 352 7.51 16.00 7.15
N VAL A 353 7.12 14.80 7.61
CA VAL A 353 7.49 14.27 8.94
C VAL A 353 8.59 13.20 8.87
N PRO A 354 9.42 13.02 9.91
CA PRO A 354 9.49 13.76 11.19
C PRO A 354 10.12 15.16 11.08
N GLU A 355 9.55 16.18 11.75
CA GLU A 355 10.04 17.57 11.70
C GLU A 355 11.19 17.86 12.69
N ILE A 356 12.44 17.78 12.23
CA ILE A 356 13.54 18.63 12.72
C ILE A 356 14.24 19.28 11.52
N PHE A 357 14.32 20.62 11.54
CA PHE A 357 14.66 21.53 10.44
C PHE A 357 15.93 21.18 9.64
N ALA A 358 15.78 21.03 8.32
CA ALA A 358 16.82 21.25 7.30
C ALA A 358 16.15 21.31 5.92
N ASN A 359 15.87 22.51 5.39
CA ASN A 359 15.32 22.65 4.03
C ASN A 359 16.41 22.28 2.99
N GLU A 360 16.26 21.14 2.31
CA GLU A 360 17.20 20.61 1.29
C GLU A 360 17.46 21.56 0.09
N LYS A 361 16.73 22.67 -0.05
CA LYS A 361 16.74 23.55 -1.25
C LYS A 361 17.82 24.65 -1.26
N LEU A 362 18.69 24.74 -0.25
CA LEU A 362 19.73 25.77 -0.19
C LEU A 362 21.12 25.15 -0.33
N GLN A 363 21.86 25.53 -1.38
CA GLN A 363 23.27 25.13 -1.58
C GLN A 363 24.19 25.48 -0.39
N PHE A 364 23.78 26.43 0.45
CA PHE A 364 24.45 26.78 1.71
C PHE A 364 24.34 25.70 2.80
N GLN A 365 23.35 24.80 2.72
CA GLN A 365 23.10 23.75 3.72
C GLN A 365 24.16 22.64 3.64
N LYS A 366 24.57 22.21 2.42
CA LYS A 366 25.63 21.19 2.26
C LYS A 366 26.92 21.63 2.96
N TYR A 367 27.27 22.91 2.82
CA TYR A 367 28.40 23.51 3.52
C TYR A 367 28.21 23.54 5.04
N LEU A 368 27.01 23.88 5.55
CA LEU A 368 26.72 23.90 6.99
C LEU A 368 26.62 22.49 7.61
N GLU A 369 26.10 21.50 6.89
CA GLU A 369 26.04 20.10 7.34
C GLU A 369 27.43 19.47 7.37
N GLU A 370 28.27 19.75 6.36
CA GLU A 370 29.68 19.34 6.33
C GLU A 370 30.53 20.07 7.40
N THR A 371 30.26 21.35 7.66
CA THR A 371 31.06 22.17 8.62
C THR A 371 30.60 22.01 10.06
N VAL A 372 29.31 21.80 10.31
CA VAL A 372 28.70 21.81 11.66
C VAL A 372 28.28 20.42 12.13
N SER A 373 28.30 19.41 11.24
CA SER A 373 27.98 18.02 11.56
C SER A 373 26.70 17.94 12.41
N PHE A 374 25.57 18.45 11.89
CA PHE A 374 24.26 18.34 12.55
C PHE A 374 23.71 16.92 12.30
N PRO A 375 23.90 15.94 13.21
CA PRO A 375 23.72 14.52 12.92
C PRO A 375 22.26 14.04 13.06
N TRP A 376 21.32 14.98 13.25
CA TRP A 376 19.95 14.72 13.73
C TRP A 376 18.86 15.11 12.74
N SER A 377 19.18 15.65 11.56
CA SER A 377 18.18 15.97 10.53
C SER A 377 17.81 14.74 9.72
N TYR A 378 16.50 14.57 9.50
CA TYR A 378 15.98 13.55 8.58
C TYR A 378 16.10 14.03 7.13
N ALA A 379 16.56 13.14 6.25
CA ALA A 379 16.73 13.41 4.83
C ALA A 379 15.85 12.48 3.97
N HIS A 380 15.43 12.96 2.80
CA HIS A 380 14.71 12.12 1.84
C HIS A 380 15.69 11.32 0.99
N VAL A 381 15.37 10.05 0.75
CA VAL A 381 16.11 9.18 -0.17
C VAL A 381 15.45 9.23 -1.56
N GLY A 382 16.25 9.42 -2.61
CA GLY A 382 15.84 9.32 -4.00
C GLY A 382 15.14 10.53 -4.62
N VAL A 383 14.56 10.29 -5.79
CA VAL A 383 13.99 11.31 -6.69
C VAL A 383 12.53 11.57 -6.33
N GLU A 384 12.10 12.83 -6.43
CA GLU A 384 10.75 13.27 -6.12
C GLU A 384 9.93 13.55 -7.38
N LEU A 385 8.74 12.95 -7.46
CA LEU A 385 7.70 13.30 -8.40
C LEU A 385 6.57 14.02 -7.65
N THR A 386 6.45 15.32 -7.89
CA THR A 386 5.46 16.17 -7.23
C THR A 386 4.16 16.27 -8.03
N LEU A 387 3.05 16.02 -7.37
CA LEU A 387 1.70 16.12 -7.91
C LEU A 387 0.91 17.17 -7.12
N ASP A 388 0.00 17.85 -7.79
CA ASP A 388 -0.91 18.80 -7.15
C ASP A 388 -2.35 18.40 -7.43
N HIS A 389 -3.05 17.99 -6.37
CA HIS A 389 -4.43 17.54 -6.50
C HIS A 389 -5.39 18.64 -6.96
N THR A 390 -5.03 19.91 -6.78
CA THR A 390 -5.85 21.05 -7.22
C THR A 390 -5.91 21.19 -8.74
N HIS A 391 -4.98 20.55 -9.47
CA HIS A 391 -4.99 20.51 -10.93
C HIS A 391 -6.04 19.55 -11.49
N SER A 392 -6.51 18.58 -10.70
CA SER A 392 -7.53 17.63 -11.14
C SER A 392 -8.91 18.29 -11.15
N PRO A 393 -9.65 18.29 -12.28
CA PRO A 393 -11.02 18.80 -12.32
C PRO A 393 -12.00 17.91 -11.56
N PHE A 394 -11.59 16.70 -11.18
CA PHE A 394 -12.41 15.69 -10.52
C PHE A 394 -12.41 15.82 -8.98
N LEU A 395 -11.32 16.33 -8.41
CA LEU A 395 -11.10 16.39 -6.97
C LEU A 395 -11.57 17.70 -6.35
N LYS A 396 -11.96 17.67 -5.08
CA LYS A 396 -12.22 18.88 -4.30
C LYS A 396 -10.91 19.66 -4.11
N PRO A 397 -10.85 20.97 -4.42
CA PRO A 397 -9.62 21.76 -4.23
C PRO A 397 -9.18 21.90 -2.77
N ALA A 398 -10.15 21.86 -1.85
CA ALA A 398 -9.90 21.85 -0.40
C ALA A 398 -10.33 20.48 0.14
N GLY A 399 -9.43 19.50 0.06
CA GLY A 399 -9.56 18.22 0.75
C GLY A 399 -9.10 18.31 2.21
N ASP A 400 -9.57 17.40 3.06
CA ASP A 400 -8.90 17.19 4.34
C ASP A 400 -7.52 16.54 4.14
N LEU A 401 -6.70 16.50 5.20
CA LEU A 401 -5.35 15.93 5.13
C LEU A 401 -5.36 14.45 4.74
N GLY A 402 -6.39 13.70 5.14
CA GLY A 402 -6.52 12.28 4.78
C GLY A 402 -6.81 12.10 3.29
N CYS A 403 -7.62 12.98 2.71
CA CYS A 403 -7.88 13.03 1.27
C CYS A 403 -6.60 13.32 0.49
N ALA A 404 -5.82 14.33 0.91
CA ALA A 404 -4.56 14.66 0.24
C ALA A 404 -3.55 13.49 0.32
N HIS A 405 -3.56 12.74 1.42
CA HIS A 405 -2.73 11.56 1.61
C HIS A 405 -3.29 10.27 0.99
N ASN A 406 -4.52 10.24 0.47
CA ASN A 406 -5.11 9.01 -0.06
C ASN A 406 -4.28 8.44 -1.22
N LEU A 407 -3.96 7.14 -1.17
CA LEU A 407 -3.20 6.45 -2.22
C LEU A 407 -3.93 6.50 -3.57
N GLU A 408 -5.25 6.25 -3.58
CA GLU A 408 -6.01 6.30 -4.83
C GLU A 408 -6.06 7.71 -5.43
N ALA A 409 -5.95 8.75 -4.60
CA ALA A 409 -5.77 10.11 -5.09
C ALA A 409 -4.39 10.29 -5.76
N HIS A 410 -3.31 9.74 -5.19
CA HIS A 410 -2.00 9.76 -5.84
C HIS A 410 -2.04 9.05 -7.21
N LEU A 411 -2.68 7.88 -7.31
CA LEU A 411 -2.77 7.12 -8.57
C LEU A 411 -3.64 7.84 -9.62
N HIS A 412 -4.75 8.46 -9.19
CA HIS A 412 -5.56 9.35 -10.04
C HIS A 412 -4.74 10.53 -10.58
N LEU A 413 -3.91 11.13 -9.73
CA LEU A 413 -3.10 12.27 -10.14
C LEU A 413 -1.98 11.90 -11.09
N LEU A 414 -1.35 10.74 -10.88
CA LEU A 414 -0.37 10.18 -11.80
C LEU A 414 -0.95 9.93 -13.19
N ASP A 415 -2.14 9.34 -13.24
CA ASP A 415 -2.79 9.04 -14.52
C ASP A 415 -3.07 10.31 -15.32
N GLY A 416 -3.39 11.40 -14.63
CA GLY A 416 -3.66 12.69 -15.25
C GLY A 416 -2.46 13.62 -15.45
N TYR A 417 -1.27 13.25 -14.96
CA TYR A 417 -0.08 14.10 -14.97
C TYR A 417 0.73 13.90 -16.26
N HIS A 418 1.05 15.01 -16.93
CA HIS A 418 1.80 15.05 -18.20
C HIS A 418 3.12 15.80 -18.13
N GLY A 419 3.39 16.54 -17.05
CA GLY A 419 4.55 17.41 -16.93
C GLY A 419 4.18 18.76 -16.30
N LYS A 420 5.19 19.55 -15.93
CA LYS A 420 4.97 20.85 -15.28
C LYS A 420 4.34 21.84 -16.26
N GLY A 421 3.32 22.55 -15.77
CA GLY A 421 2.56 23.53 -16.58
C GLY A 421 1.68 22.91 -17.66
N ARG A 422 1.69 21.58 -17.84
CA ARG A 422 0.78 20.88 -18.76
C ARG A 422 -0.58 20.68 -18.10
N ARG A 423 -1.62 20.65 -18.94
CA ARG A 423 -3.01 20.43 -18.50
C ARG A 423 -3.17 19.02 -17.91
N PHE A 424 -3.99 18.92 -16.86
CA PHE A 424 -4.39 17.63 -16.31
C PHE A 424 -5.32 16.90 -17.29
N CYS A 425 -4.97 15.68 -17.69
CA CYS A 425 -5.88 14.81 -18.42
C CYS A 425 -5.56 13.32 -18.24
N LEU A 426 -6.57 12.52 -17.94
CA LEU A 426 -6.40 11.08 -17.68
C LEU A 426 -5.88 10.36 -18.92
N SER A 427 -4.68 9.79 -18.82
CA SER A 427 -4.02 9.09 -19.91
C SER A 427 -4.57 7.68 -20.10
N ASN A 428 -4.58 6.86 -19.05
CA ASN A 428 -5.06 5.48 -19.12
C ASN A 428 -6.56 5.35 -18.80
N LYS A 429 -7.27 6.47 -18.70
CA LYS A 429 -8.70 6.53 -18.33
C LYS A 429 -8.99 5.80 -17.02
N ARG A 430 -8.08 5.95 -16.02
CA ARG A 430 -8.28 5.37 -14.69
C ARG A 430 -9.63 5.82 -14.13
N ASP A 431 -10.41 4.88 -13.62
CA ASP A 431 -11.74 5.18 -13.09
C ASP A 431 -11.63 6.09 -11.86
N ILE A 432 -12.18 7.30 -11.98
CA ILE A 432 -12.17 8.30 -10.91
C ILE A 432 -12.85 7.79 -9.64
N ALA A 433 -13.79 6.85 -9.75
CA ALA A 433 -14.51 6.30 -8.61
C ALA A 433 -13.57 5.63 -7.59
N LEU A 434 -12.42 5.13 -8.02
CA LEU A 434 -11.41 4.51 -7.16
C LEU A 434 -10.92 5.45 -6.06
N VAL A 435 -10.87 6.77 -6.31
CA VAL A 435 -10.49 7.78 -5.31
C VAL A 435 -11.34 7.69 -4.05
N ASN A 436 -12.63 7.39 -4.17
CA ASN A 436 -13.55 7.32 -3.02
C ASN A 436 -13.60 5.92 -2.36
N LYS A 437 -12.66 5.00 -2.65
CA LYS A 437 -12.57 3.71 -1.95
C LYS A 437 -12.61 3.89 -0.43
N ASP A 438 -11.74 4.74 0.10
CA ASP A 438 -11.61 5.03 1.53
C ASP A 438 -11.69 6.52 1.88
N SER A 439 -12.11 7.37 0.93
CA SER A 439 -12.14 8.82 1.09
C SER A 439 -13.46 9.44 0.59
N ASN A 440 -13.58 10.76 0.78
CA ASN A 440 -14.63 11.59 0.21
C ASN A 440 -13.99 12.73 -0.61
N PHE A 441 -13.07 12.42 -1.52
CA PHE A 441 -12.27 13.44 -2.18
C PHE A 441 -12.86 13.91 -3.52
N LEU A 442 -13.61 13.05 -4.22
CA LEU A 442 -14.28 13.42 -5.47
C LEU A 442 -15.34 14.51 -5.25
N LYS A 443 -15.50 15.41 -6.23
CA LYS A 443 -16.60 16.37 -6.23
C LYS A 443 -17.95 15.64 -6.28
N LYS A 444 -18.93 16.19 -5.56
CA LYS A 444 -20.27 15.60 -5.40
C LYS A 444 -21.03 15.41 -6.73
N GLU A 445 -20.71 16.22 -7.74
CA GLU A 445 -21.35 16.18 -9.07
C GLU A 445 -21.14 14.87 -9.83
N TYR A 446 -20.08 14.12 -9.51
CA TYR A 446 -19.81 12.82 -10.12
C TYR A 446 -20.63 11.68 -9.51
N GLY A 447 -21.41 11.92 -8.45
CA GLY A 447 -22.36 10.94 -7.91
C GLY A 447 -21.75 9.69 -7.27
N VAL A 448 -20.43 9.66 -7.05
CA VAL A 448 -19.73 8.52 -6.44
C VAL A 448 -19.84 8.59 -4.90
N PRO A 449 -20.44 7.57 -4.24
CA PRO A 449 -20.51 7.55 -2.79
C PRO A 449 -19.13 7.55 -2.14
N PRO A 450 -18.92 8.31 -1.05
CA PRO A 450 -17.66 8.28 -0.31
C PRO A 450 -17.48 6.97 0.47
N HIS A 451 -16.23 6.59 0.72
CA HIS A 451 -15.86 5.38 1.48
C HIS A 451 -16.60 4.11 1.01
N TRP A 452 -16.77 3.95 -0.30
CA TRP A 452 -17.65 2.90 -0.83
C TRP A 452 -17.06 1.50 -0.70
N ARG A 453 -15.73 1.36 -0.56
CA ARG A 453 -15.07 0.07 -0.53
C ARG A 453 -15.41 -0.66 0.77
N GLN A 454 -16.26 -1.67 0.64
CA GLN A 454 -16.57 -2.63 1.69
C GLN A 454 -16.86 -4.00 1.07
N ASP A 455 -16.75 -5.06 1.85
CA ASP A 455 -17.21 -6.38 1.39
C ASP A 455 -18.73 -6.46 1.54
N GLU A 456 -19.38 -7.20 0.64
CA GLU A 456 -20.82 -7.40 0.69
C GLU A 456 -21.23 -7.90 2.09
N ASN A 457 -22.23 -7.25 2.70
CA ASN A 457 -22.71 -7.57 4.06
C ASN A 457 -21.58 -7.61 5.12
N LYS A 458 -20.50 -6.84 4.93
CA LYS A 458 -19.29 -6.85 5.77
C LYS A 458 -18.66 -8.25 5.90
N GLY A 459 -18.81 -9.09 4.87
CA GLY A 459 -18.27 -10.45 4.83
C GLY A 459 -19.14 -11.51 5.53
N MET A 460 -20.31 -11.13 6.05
CA MET A 460 -21.30 -12.10 6.56
C MET A 460 -21.93 -12.87 5.40
N VAL A 461 -22.12 -14.18 5.58
CA VAL A 461 -22.78 -15.04 4.59
C VAL A 461 -23.92 -15.84 5.22
N LYS A 462 -24.93 -16.18 4.41
CA LYS A 462 -26.01 -17.06 4.84
C LYS A 462 -25.61 -18.52 4.61
N ASN A 463 -25.55 -19.32 5.67
CA ASN A 463 -25.22 -20.73 5.59
C ASN A 463 -26.42 -21.58 5.11
N ASN A 464 -26.22 -22.89 4.95
CA ASN A 464 -27.26 -23.82 4.49
C ASN A 464 -28.48 -23.91 5.43
N ASP A 465 -28.31 -23.58 6.73
CA ASP A 465 -29.39 -23.52 7.72
C ASP A 465 -30.15 -22.18 7.70
N GLY A 466 -29.79 -21.29 6.78
CA GLY A 466 -30.36 -19.95 6.66
C GLY A 466 -29.88 -18.96 7.71
N ARG A 467 -28.83 -19.29 8.48
CA ARG A 467 -28.24 -18.41 9.50
C ARG A 467 -27.14 -17.55 8.91
N TRP A 468 -27.03 -16.30 9.36
CA TRP A 468 -25.92 -15.42 9.01
C TRP A 468 -24.71 -15.71 9.88
N VAL A 469 -23.58 -16.00 9.25
CA VAL A 469 -22.31 -16.33 9.92
C VAL A 469 -21.17 -15.57 9.26
N LEU A 470 -20.14 -15.26 10.06
CA LEU A 470 -18.85 -14.87 9.51
C LEU A 470 -18.10 -16.15 9.14
N PRO A 471 -17.76 -16.40 7.86
CA PRO A 471 -17.03 -17.59 7.45
C PRO A 471 -15.73 -17.77 8.24
N GLU A 472 -15.40 -19.02 8.54
CA GLU A 472 -14.06 -19.32 9.04
C GLU A 472 -13.03 -19.04 7.94
N ARG A 473 -12.01 -18.22 8.24
CA ARG A 473 -10.84 -18.11 7.37
C ARG A 473 -10.00 -19.38 7.52
N PRO A 474 -9.61 -20.06 6.43
CA PRO A 474 -8.80 -21.26 6.55
C PRO A 474 -7.51 -20.91 7.28
N ARG A 475 -7.22 -21.63 8.37
CA ARG A 475 -6.00 -21.41 9.14
C ARG A 475 -4.80 -21.67 8.24
N TRP A 476 -3.86 -20.74 8.19
CA TRP A 476 -2.55 -21.00 7.59
C TRP A 476 -1.92 -22.17 8.33
N ARG A 477 -1.90 -23.35 7.70
CA ARG A 477 -0.89 -24.35 8.08
C ARG A 477 0.40 -23.77 7.53
N LEU A 478 1.36 -23.48 8.40
CA LEU A 478 2.75 -23.22 8.04
C LEU A 478 3.28 -24.47 7.32
N ILE A 479 2.96 -24.62 6.03
CA ILE A 479 3.47 -25.68 5.19
C ILE A 479 4.89 -25.23 4.82
N HIS A 480 5.87 -25.94 5.39
CA HIS A 480 7.32 -25.83 5.18
C HIS A 480 8.04 -24.60 5.76
N MET A 481 8.07 -24.51 7.09
CA MET A 481 9.31 -24.10 7.78
C MET A 481 10.18 -25.35 7.99
N THR A 482 10.79 -25.87 6.93
CA THR A 482 11.99 -26.70 7.13
C THR A 482 13.12 -25.76 7.50
N SER A 483 13.61 -25.91 8.74
CA SER A 483 14.71 -25.18 9.33
C SER A 483 15.87 -24.98 8.34
N PRO A 484 16.32 -23.74 8.04
CA PRO A 484 17.65 -23.54 7.51
C PRO A 484 18.62 -23.68 8.69
N THR A 485 19.10 -24.89 8.94
CA THR A 485 20.29 -25.13 9.76
C THR A 485 21.52 -24.58 9.03
N THR A 486 21.65 -23.26 8.95
CA THR A 486 22.89 -22.46 8.81
C THR A 486 22.53 -20.99 8.58
N LEU A 487 22.13 -20.31 9.65
CA LEU A 487 22.25 -18.86 9.78
C LEU A 487 22.97 -18.59 11.11
N THR A 488 24.24 -18.99 11.16
CA THR A 488 25.16 -18.56 12.21
C THR A 488 26.27 -17.77 11.53
N LYS A 489 26.37 -16.48 11.91
CA LYS A 489 27.31 -15.45 11.46
C LYS A 489 27.07 -14.89 10.06
N TYR A 490 26.30 -13.81 10.00
CA TYR A 490 26.70 -12.57 9.34
C TYR A 490 26.25 -11.40 10.21
#